data_AF-A0A6M0EY45-F1
#
_entry.id   AF-A0A6M0EY45-F1
#
_cell.length_a   1.000
_cell.length_b   1.000
_cell.length_c   1.000
_cell.angle_alpha   90.00
_cell.angle_beta   90.00
_cell.angle_gamma   90.00
#
_symmetry.space_group_name_H-M   'P 1'
#
loop_
_entity.id
_entity.type
_entity.pdbx_description
1 polymer ?
#
loop_
_entity_poly.entity_id
_entity_poly.type
_entity_poly.pdbx_seq_one_letter_code
_entity_poly.pdbx_strand_id
1 'polypeptide(L)'
;MYYSPHQRKSEDFRGPDFFVVLGTQRKIRKSWVVWEEDGKYPNLIIEIISTNTADTDKGLKKQIYQDTFRTPDCFWFDPYTLEFAGFHLVDGKYQPLQPNPQGHLWSQQLGLYLGIDQNQLRFFTTEGKLIPTPEETAKRLAAKLRELNINPDTI
;
A
#
# COMPACT_ATOMS: atom_id res chain seq x y z
N MET A 1 -13.52 -4.66 -1.19
CA MET A 1 -13.12 -6.08 -1.21
C MET A 1 -14.21 -6.92 -0.58
N TYR A 2 -14.73 -7.91 -1.30
CA TYR A 2 -15.75 -8.83 -0.78
C TYR A 2 -15.10 -10.11 -0.29
N TYR A 3 -15.44 -10.56 0.92
CA TYR A 3 -14.69 -11.62 1.61
C TYR A 3 -15.54 -12.59 2.46
N SER A 4 -16.86 -12.63 2.24
CA SER A 4 -17.74 -13.50 3.02
C SER A 4 -17.41 -14.99 2.81
N PRO A 5 -17.46 -15.81 3.88
CA PRO A 5 -17.28 -17.27 3.79
C PRO A 5 -18.39 -17.96 2.97
N HIS A 6 -19.55 -17.32 2.84
CA HIS A 6 -20.66 -17.79 2.01
C HIS A 6 -20.59 -17.27 0.57
N GLN A 7 -19.52 -16.55 0.21
CA GLN A 7 -19.27 -16.02 -1.14
C GLN A 7 -20.40 -15.12 -1.66
N ARG A 8 -20.97 -14.30 -0.76
CA ARG A 8 -22.06 -13.38 -1.05
C ARG A 8 -21.58 -11.94 -0.95
N LYS A 9 -21.80 -11.15 -2.03
CA LYS A 9 -21.42 -9.73 -2.08
C LYS A 9 -22.26 -8.83 -1.17
N SER A 10 -23.38 -9.33 -0.63
CA SER A 10 -24.27 -8.59 0.27
C SER A 10 -23.91 -8.70 1.75
N GLU A 11 -22.95 -9.55 2.13
CA GLU A 11 -22.62 -9.83 3.52
C GLU A 11 -21.41 -9.01 3.98
N ASP A 12 -20.21 -9.41 3.57
CA ASP A 12 -18.98 -8.82 4.06
C ASP A 12 -18.23 -8.05 2.98
N PHE A 13 -17.99 -6.77 3.28
CA PHE A 13 -17.19 -5.88 2.44
C PHE A 13 -16.29 -4.97 3.29
N ARG A 14 -15.04 -4.81 2.84
CA ARG A 14 -14.12 -3.79 3.36
C ARG A 14 -13.38 -3.11 2.21
N GLY A 15 -13.27 -1.79 2.26
CA GLY A 15 -12.54 -0.99 1.29
C GLY A 15 -11.32 -0.35 1.95
N PRO A 16 -10.12 -0.96 1.80
CA PRO A 16 -8.88 -0.26 2.12
C PRO A 16 -8.59 0.83 1.09
N ASP A 17 -7.95 1.92 1.51
CA ASP A 17 -7.60 3.02 0.60
C ASP A 17 -6.59 2.59 -0.47
N PHE A 18 -5.61 1.77 -0.08
CA PHE A 18 -4.65 1.17 -0.99
C PHE A 18 -4.34 -0.28 -0.59
N PHE A 19 -4.18 -1.15 -1.58
CA PHE A 19 -3.76 -2.52 -1.34
C PHE A 19 -3.02 -3.10 -2.55
N VAL A 20 -2.19 -4.11 -2.28
CA VAL A 20 -1.45 -4.87 -3.30
C VAL A 20 -1.76 -6.35 -3.16
N VAL A 21 -1.99 -7.00 -4.30
CA VAL A 21 -2.09 -8.47 -4.40
C VAL A 21 -1.05 -8.94 -5.40
N LEU A 22 -0.18 -9.85 -4.96
CA LEU A 22 0.88 -10.46 -5.76
C LEU A 22 0.40 -11.79 -6.37
N GLY A 23 1.12 -12.28 -7.39
CA GLY A 23 0.79 -13.57 -8.02
C GLY A 23 -0.59 -13.59 -8.70
N THR A 24 -1.05 -12.46 -9.23
CA THR A 24 -2.31 -12.33 -9.97
C THR A 24 -2.08 -11.72 -11.35
N GLN A 25 -3.10 -11.79 -12.21
CA GLN A 25 -3.08 -11.19 -13.54
C GLN A 25 -3.36 -9.69 -13.49
N ARG A 26 -2.61 -8.93 -14.30
CA ARG A 26 -2.85 -7.51 -14.52
C ARG A 26 -4.05 -7.34 -15.46
N LYS A 27 -5.20 -7.00 -14.89
CA LYS A 27 -6.45 -6.70 -15.60
C LYS A 27 -7.25 -5.65 -14.84
N ILE A 28 -8.10 -4.91 -15.54
CA ILE A 28 -9.03 -3.96 -14.93
C ILE A 28 -10.09 -4.75 -14.15
N ARG A 29 -10.41 -4.27 -12.95
CA ARG A 29 -11.41 -4.87 -12.05
C ARG A 29 -12.33 -3.77 -11.52
N LYS A 30 -13.62 -4.05 -11.46
CA LYS A 30 -14.58 -3.16 -10.76
C LYS A 30 -14.46 -3.26 -9.25
N SER A 31 -14.08 -4.44 -8.75
CA SER A 31 -13.93 -4.74 -7.33
C SER A 31 -13.05 -5.98 -7.16
N TRP A 32 -12.40 -6.11 -6.00
CA TRP A 32 -11.76 -7.36 -5.59
C TRP A 32 -12.75 -8.25 -4.87
N VAL A 33 -13.03 -9.42 -5.43
CA VAL A 33 -13.94 -10.43 -4.88
C VAL A 33 -13.11 -11.67 -4.62
N VAL A 34 -12.86 -12.01 -3.36
CA VAL A 34 -11.83 -12.97 -2.98
C VAL A 34 -12.01 -14.34 -3.66
N TRP A 35 -13.24 -14.85 -3.73
CA TRP A 35 -13.53 -16.14 -4.35
C TRP A 35 -13.51 -16.12 -5.89
N GLU A 36 -13.58 -14.95 -6.52
CA GLU A 36 -13.36 -14.78 -7.98
C GLU A 36 -11.87 -14.63 -8.32
N GLU A 37 -11.00 -14.52 -7.30
CA GLU A 37 -9.54 -14.29 -7.42
C GLU A 37 -8.74 -15.39 -6.71
N ASP A 38 -9.19 -16.65 -6.80
CA ASP A 38 -8.53 -17.84 -6.24
C ASP A 38 -8.31 -17.79 -4.72
N GLY A 39 -9.17 -17.08 -3.97
CA GLY A 39 -9.01 -16.92 -2.53
C GLY A 39 -7.89 -15.96 -2.13
N LYS A 40 -7.34 -15.17 -3.06
CA LYS A 40 -6.22 -14.26 -2.77
C LYS A 40 -6.69 -13.03 -2.02
N TYR A 41 -6.15 -12.87 -0.82
CA TYR A 41 -6.22 -11.64 -0.03
C TYR A 41 -5.01 -10.74 -0.32
N PRO A 42 -5.06 -9.45 0.08
CA PRO A 42 -3.93 -8.54 -0.04
C PRO A 42 -2.67 -9.04 0.66
N ASN A 43 -1.55 -8.87 -0.03
CA ASN A 43 -0.21 -9.00 0.55
C ASN A 43 0.12 -7.76 1.39
N LEU A 44 -0.34 -6.59 0.96
CA LEU A 44 -0.11 -5.33 1.65
C LEU A 44 -1.37 -4.46 1.61
N ILE A 45 -1.66 -3.79 2.73
CA ILE A 45 -2.71 -2.77 2.86
C ILE A 45 -2.10 -1.48 3.45
N ILE A 46 -2.55 -0.33 2.94
CA ILE A 46 -2.28 1.00 3.51
C ILE A 46 -3.62 1.72 3.66
N GLU A 47 -3.87 2.26 4.86
CA GLU A 47 -4.98 3.18 5.12
C GLU A 47 -4.44 4.62 5.23
N ILE A 48 -5.13 5.57 4.60
CA ILE A 48 -4.87 7.00 4.75
C ILE A 48 -5.89 7.51 5.78
N ILE A 49 -5.42 7.67 7.00
CA ILE A 49 -6.30 7.93 8.14
C ILE A 49 -6.48 9.43 8.38
N SER A 50 -7.52 9.76 9.11
CA SER A 50 -7.78 11.10 9.63
C SER A 50 -8.40 11.00 11.02
N THR A 51 -8.58 12.12 11.72
CA THR A 51 -9.29 12.17 13.01
C THR A 51 -10.65 11.45 12.96
N ASN A 52 -11.36 11.50 11.82
CA ASN A 52 -12.69 10.90 11.69
C ASN A 52 -12.68 9.40 11.40
N THR A 53 -11.58 8.85 10.88
CA THR A 53 -11.50 7.43 10.46
C THR A 53 -10.58 6.60 11.35
N ALA A 54 -9.68 7.25 12.10
CA ALA A 54 -8.63 6.63 12.89
C ALA A 54 -9.14 5.51 13.82
N ASP A 55 -10.25 5.71 14.53
CA ASP A 55 -10.80 4.68 15.44
C ASP A 55 -11.20 3.40 14.68
N THR A 56 -11.80 3.55 13.50
CA THR A 56 -12.22 2.42 12.66
C THR A 56 -11.01 1.75 12.00
N ASP A 57 -10.08 2.55 11.46
CA ASP A 57 -8.91 2.07 10.74
C ASP A 57 -7.93 1.34 11.67
N LYS A 58 -7.62 1.93 12.84
CA LYS A 58 -6.71 1.36 13.84
C LYS A 58 -7.35 0.24 14.68
N GLY A 59 -8.68 0.22 14.76
CA GLY A 59 -9.46 -0.79 15.48
C GLY A 59 -9.99 -1.90 14.57
N LEU A 60 -11.26 -1.77 14.17
CA LEU A 60 -12.02 -2.82 13.49
C LEU A 60 -11.36 -3.29 12.19
N LYS A 61 -10.94 -2.37 11.32
CA LYS A 61 -10.30 -2.73 10.04
C LYS A 61 -8.99 -3.47 10.26
N LYS A 62 -8.11 -2.95 11.13
CA LYS A 62 -6.86 -3.63 11.53
C LYS A 62 -7.14 -5.06 12.03
N GLN A 63 -8.16 -5.25 12.86
CA GLN A 63 -8.54 -6.58 13.35
C GLN A 63 -8.99 -7.51 12.20
N ILE A 64 -9.84 -7.03 11.28
CA ILE A 64 -10.27 -7.81 10.10
C ILE A 64 -9.07 -8.17 9.23
N TYR A 65 -8.14 -7.24 9.01
CA TYR A 65 -6.93 -7.49 8.23
C TYR A 65 -6.05 -8.56 8.88
N GLN A 66 -5.97 -8.57 10.22
CA GLN A 66 -5.21 -9.54 11.00
C GLN A 66 -5.86 -10.93 11.02
N ASP A 67 -7.15 -10.98 11.37
CA ASP A 67 -7.81 -12.21 11.79
C ASP A 67 -8.51 -12.92 10.61
N THR A 68 -9.03 -12.13 9.67
CA THR A 68 -9.76 -12.63 8.49
C THR A 68 -8.89 -12.62 7.25
N PHE A 69 -8.30 -11.47 6.87
CA PHE A 69 -7.56 -11.39 5.60
C PHE A 69 -6.18 -12.02 5.72
N ARG A 70 -5.64 -12.08 6.95
CA ARG A 70 -4.27 -12.54 7.23
C ARG A 70 -3.25 -11.79 6.36
N THR A 71 -3.50 -10.50 6.16
CA THR A 71 -2.63 -9.64 5.33
C THR A 71 -1.25 -9.55 5.99
N PRO A 72 -0.16 -9.92 5.30
CA PRO A 72 1.17 -9.93 5.90
C PRO A 72 1.65 -8.55 6.37
N ASP A 73 1.51 -7.51 5.54
CA ASP A 73 1.98 -6.16 5.86
C ASP A 73 0.81 -5.16 5.88
N CYS A 74 0.62 -4.43 6.97
CA CYS A 74 -0.44 -3.43 7.11
C CYS A 74 0.14 -2.11 7.61
N PHE A 75 -0.21 -1.00 6.97
CA PHE A 75 0.26 0.34 7.33
C PHE A 75 -0.90 1.31 7.48
N TRP A 76 -0.68 2.38 8.23
CA TRP A 76 -1.50 3.58 8.16
C TRP A 76 -0.65 4.84 8.14
N PHE A 77 -1.16 5.88 7.50
CA PHE A 77 -0.54 7.18 7.42
C PHE A 77 -1.58 8.29 7.60
N ASP A 78 -1.34 9.21 8.52
CA ASP A 78 -2.10 10.45 8.67
C ASP A 78 -1.37 11.60 7.94
N PRO A 79 -1.94 12.15 6.85
CA PRO A 79 -1.27 13.20 6.07
C PRO A 79 -1.22 14.56 6.77
N TYR A 80 -1.99 14.76 7.84
CA TYR A 80 -2.05 16.02 8.57
C TYR A 80 -1.12 16.04 9.78
N THR A 81 -1.04 14.93 10.51
CA THR A 81 -0.17 14.80 11.69
C THR A 81 1.18 14.17 11.37
N LEU A 82 1.32 13.57 10.18
CA LEU A 82 2.46 12.75 9.77
C LEU A 82 2.65 11.50 10.64
N GLU A 83 1.62 11.07 11.37
CA GLU A 83 1.64 9.78 12.04
C GLU A 83 1.77 8.68 10.99
N PHE A 84 2.78 7.82 11.16
CA PHE A 84 3.00 6.68 10.29
C PHE A 84 3.35 5.46 11.11
N ALA A 85 2.64 4.37 10.88
CA ALA A 85 2.91 3.08 11.51
C ALA A 85 2.72 1.94 10.53
N GLY A 86 3.41 0.85 10.80
CA GLY A 86 3.39 -0.36 10.00
C GLY A 86 3.44 -1.59 10.89
N PHE A 87 2.86 -2.68 10.42
CA PHE A 87 2.73 -3.92 11.15
C PHE A 87 3.02 -5.10 10.24
N HIS A 88 3.70 -6.09 10.78
CA HIS A 88 3.92 -7.37 10.13
C HIS A 88 3.17 -8.48 10.89
N LEU A 89 2.49 -9.36 10.16
CA LEU A 89 1.75 -10.46 10.75
C LEU A 89 2.70 -11.61 11.09
N VAL A 90 2.81 -11.92 12.39
CA VAL A 90 3.62 -13.03 12.92
C VAL A 90 2.73 -13.89 13.80
N ASP A 91 2.65 -15.19 13.52
CA ASP A 91 1.82 -16.15 14.25
C ASP A 91 0.37 -15.68 14.44
N GLY A 92 -0.19 -15.06 13.39
CA GLY A 92 -1.56 -14.57 13.36
C GLY A 92 -1.80 -13.28 14.14
N LYS A 93 -0.75 -12.60 14.62
CA LYS A 93 -0.83 -11.30 15.31
C LYS A 93 0.05 -10.26 14.66
N TYR A 94 -0.45 -9.04 14.54
CA TYR A 94 0.32 -7.92 14.04
C TYR A 94 1.33 -7.43 15.07
N GLN A 95 2.60 -7.43 14.69
CA GLN A 95 3.69 -6.82 15.44
C GLN A 95 4.10 -5.50 14.78
N PRO A 96 4.31 -4.42 15.56
CA PRO A 96 4.74 -3.14 15.01
C PRO A 96 6.13 -3.27 14.37
N LEU A 97 6.25 -2.77 13.14
CA LEU A 97 7.52 -2.64 12.45
C LEU A 97 8.37 -1.55 13.11
N GLN A 98 9.67 -1.81 13.24
CA GLN A 98 10.62 -0.82 13.72
C GLN A 98 11.16 -0.01 12.54
N PRO A 99 11.22 1.33 12.65
CA PRO A 99 11.82 2.15 11.62
C PRO A 99 13.33 1.95 11.56
N ASN A 100 13.88 2.07 10.35
CA ASN A 100 15.32 2.22 10.16
C ASN A 100 15.77 3.63 10.63
N PRO A 101 17.09 3.96 10.60
CA PRO A 101 17.58 5.28 11.02
C PRO A 101 17.01 6.47 10.23
N GLN A 102 16.45 6.24 9.04
CA GLN A 102 15.79 7.26 8.21
C GLN A 102 14.28 7.37 8.51
N GLY A 103 13.75 6.59 9.45
CA GLY A 103 12.32 6.58 9.77
C GLY A 103 11.48 5.70 8.85
N HIS A 104 12.08 4.89 7.97
CA HIS A 104 11.35 4.06 7.01
C HIS A 104 11.03 2.68 7.58
N LEU A 105 9.86 2.16 7.22
CA LEU A 105 9.37 0.84 7.61
C LEU A 105 9.49 -0.15 6.45
N TRP A 106 10.00 -1.35 6.72
CA TRP A 106 10.24 -2.37 5.71
C TRP A 106 8.98 -3.20 5.42
N SER A 107 8.58 -3.31 4.16
CA SER A 107 7.60 -4.31 3.71
C SER A 107 8.33 -5.53 3.17
N GLN A 108 8.18 -6.66 3.88
CA GLN A 108 8.74 -7.93 3.45
C GLN A 108 8.07 -8.44 2.16
N GLN A 109 6.79 -8.14 1.95
CA GLN A 109 6.05 -8.58 0.76
C GLN A 109 6.48 -7.87 -0.51
N LEU A 110 6.77 -6.56 -0.42
CA LEU A 110 7.18 -5.78 -1.59
C LEU A 110 8.69 -5.75 -1.80
N GLY A 111 9.49 -6.06 -0.77
CA GLY A 111 10.93 -5.85 -0.82
C GLY A 111 11.30 -4.36 -0.91
N LEU A 112 10.48 -3.50 -0.32
CA LEU A 112 10.60 -2.05 -0.38
C LEU A 112 10.41 -1.45 1.01
N TYR A 113 11.03 -0.29 1.21
CA TYR A 113 10.75 0.57 2.36
C TYR A 113 9.59 1.50 2.04
N LEU A 114 8.77 1.80 3.04
CA LEU A 114 7.78 2.87 3.04
C LEU A 114 8.23 3.94 4.03
N GLY A 115 8.11 5.21 3.66
CA GLY A 115 8.51 6.33 4.52
C GLY A 115 7.88 7.63 4.08
N ILE A 116 8.05 8.68 4.89
CA ILE A 116 7.52 10.00 4.59
C ILE A 116 8.62 10.84 3.92
N ASP A 117 8.33 11.35 2.72
CA ASP A 117 9.16 12.35 2.04
C ASP A 117 8.28 13.49 1.55
N GLN A 118 8.70 14.73 1.84
CA GLN A 118 7.94 15.94 1.51
C GLN A 118 6.44 15.86 1.91
N ASN A 119 6.18 15.42 3.14
CA ASN A 119 4.85 15.22 3.72
C ASN A 119 3.95 14.21 2.97
N GLN A 120 4.54 13.33 2.16
CA GLN A 120 3.84 12.29 1.42
C GLN A 120 4.39 10.92 1.78
N LEU A 121 3.52 9.92 1.84
CA LEU A 121 3.94 8.53 1.93
C LEU A 121 4.54 8.08 0.59
N ARG A 122 5.77 7.57 0.63
CA ARG A 122 6.56 7.21 -0.55
C ARG A 122 7.22 5.84 -0.38
N PHE A 123 7.59 5.22 -1.50
CA PHE A 123 8.36 3.98 -1.53
C PHE A 123 9.84 4.26 -1.78
N PHE A 124 10.69 3.45 -1.14
CA PHE A 124 12.13 3.52 -1.26
C PHE A 124 12.73 2.14 -1.53
N THR A 125 13.81 2.09 -2.30
CA THR A 125 14.57 0.86 -2.54
C THR A 125 15.25 0.36 -1.27
N THR A 126 15.80 -0.84 -1.32
CA THR A 126 16.65 -1.43 -0.26
C THR A 126 17.83 -0.55 0.14
N GLU A 127 18.35 0.26 -0.79
CA GLU A 127 19.45 1.20 -0.54
C GLU A 127 18.97 2.57 -0.04
N GLY A 128 17.67 2.73 0.23
CA GLY A 128 17.07 3.97 0.71
C GLY A 128 16.83 5.02 -0.38
N LYS A 129 16.89 4.65 -1.67
CA LYS A 129 16.62 5.60 -2.77
C LYS A 129 15.12 5.74 -2.99
N LEU A 130 14.65 6.99 -3.09
CA LEU A 130 13.26 7.30 -3.42
C LEU A 130 12.87 6.70 -4.78
N ILE A 131 11.75 5.98 -4.82
CA ILE A 131 11.16 5.48 -6.06
C ILE A 131 10.33 6.61 -6.67
N PRO A 132 10.64 7.04 -7.90
CA PRO A 132 9.92 8.13 -8.54
C PRO A 132 8.50 7.71 -8.92
N THR A 133 7.56 8.65 -8.87
CA THR A 133 6.24 8.43 -9.47
C THR A 133 6.35 8.34 -11.00
N PRO A 134 5.31 7.82 -11.69
CA PRO A 134 5.26 7.88 -13.15
C PRO A 134 5.43 9.31 -13.68
N GLU A 135 4.81 10.33 -13.06
CA GLU A 135 4.97 11.72 -13.51
C GLU A 135 6.39 12.26 -13.29
N GLU A 136 7.02 11.97 -12.16
CA GLU A 136 8.41 12.38 -11.88
C GLU A 136 9.37 11.73 -12.87
N THR A 137 9.16 10.44 -13.19
CA THR A 137 9.94 9.71 -14.20
C THR A 137 9.78 10.35 -15.58
N ALA A 138 8.54 10.65 -15.98
CA ALA A 138 8.25 11.30 -17.26
C ALA A 138 8.89 12.69 -17.35
N LYS A 139 8.80 13.51 -16.28
CA LYS A 139 9.44 14.83 -16.20
C LYS A 139 10.96 14.73 -16.33
N ARG A 140 11.59 13.78 -15.64
CA ARG A 140 13.05 13.55 -15.71
C ARG A 140 13.48 13.10 -17.11
N LEU A 141 12.71 12.22 -17.76
CA LEU A 141 13.00 11.78 -19.11
C LEU A 141 12.85 12.93 -20.12
N ALA A 142 11.79 13.72 -20.00
CA ALA A 142 11.57 14.89 -20.85
C ALA A 142 12.68 15.94 -20.69
N ALA A 143 13.15 16.20 -19.46
CA ALA A 143 14.28 17.08 -19.21
C ALA A 143 15.57 16.56 -19.88
N LYS A 144 15.85 15.25 -19.76
CA LYS A 144 17.03 14.63 -20.38
C LYS A 144 16.97 14.64 -21.91
N LEU A 145 15.79 14.46 -22.51
CA LEU A 145 15.61 14.61 -23.95
C LEU A 145 15.91 16.03 -24.41
N ARG A 146 15.45 17.04 -23.67
CA ARG A 146 15.74 18.45 -23.96
C ARG A 146 17.23 18.78 -23.87
N GLU A 147 17.95 18.23 -22.88
CA GLU A 147 19.41 18.36 -22.78
C GLU A 147 20.16 17.76 -23.98
N LEU A 148 19.59 16.74 -24.61
CA LEU A 148 20.10 16.12 -25.83
C LEU A 148 19.60 16.80 -27.12
N ASN A 149 18.97 17.97 -27.02
CA ASN A 149 18.31 18.69 -28.12
C ASN A 149 17.23 17.87 -28.86
N ILE A 150 16.60 16.92 -28.17
CA ILE A 150 15.47 16.13 -28.67
C ILE A 150 14.17 16.71 -28.09
N ASN A 151 13.17 16.98 -28.93
CA ASN A 151 11.87 17.49 -28.47
C ASN A 151 11.01 16.33 -27.92
N PRO A 152 10.75 16.25 -26.60
CA PRO A 152 9.97 15.16 -26.01
C PRO A 152 8.51 15.14 -26.47
N ASP A 153 7.97 16.27 -26.96
CA ASP A 153 6.57 16.38 -27.41
C ASP A 153 6.36 15.84 -28.83
N THR A 154 7.41 15.31 -29.47
CA THR A 154 7.40 14.78 -30.85
C THR A 154 7.59 13.26 -30.92
N ILE A 155 7.65 12.59 -29.77
CA ILE A 155 7.81 11.14 -29.62
C ILE A 155 6.52 10.57 -29.01
#